data_AF-A0A8J8AFH6-F1
#
_entry.id   AF-A0A8J8AFH6-F1
#
_cell.length_a   1.000
_cell.length_b   1.000
_cell.length_c   1.000
_cell.angle_alpha   90.00
_cell.angle_beta   90.00
_cell.angle_gamma   90.00
#
_symmetry.space_group_name_H-M   'P 1'
#
loop_
_entity.id
_entity.type
_entity.pdbx_description
1 polymer ?
#
loop_
_entity_poly.entity_id
_entity_poly.type
_entity_poly.pdbx_seq_one_letter_code
_entity_poly.pdbx_strand_id
1 'polypeptide(L)'
;MVPPELDEGLPLERIKDFSLEELLGMAIKAEIGARRFYKSLAEKIEVKSLRDKIEWLAREEGKHEALLRKMYKNMFPGKEVVFPEEHIGPELTPVARELRGVQDIIELIRWAMKAEEIAAHFYEGIEKMVGTDDRKRLMRYLSDMEKGHYYTLRAEYELLLDWEMYSQMMHVGP
;
A
#
# COMPACT_ATOMS: atom_id res chain seq x y z
N MET A 1 -9.06 12.25 10.52
CA MET A 1 -10.11 12.04 9.51
C MET A 1 -9.51 11.17 8.42
N VAL A 2 -10.28 10.27 7.81
CA VAL A 2 -9.80 9.49 6.66
C VAL A 2 -9.71 10.41 5.44
N PRO A 3 -8.59 10.44 4.71
CA PRO A 3 -8.43 11.30 3.55
C PRO A 3 -9.24 10.75 2.37
N PRO A 4 -9.60 11.60 1.40
CA PRO A 4 -10.33 11.14 0.21
C PRO A 4 -9.53 10.11 -0.62
N GLU A 5 -8.22 10.04 -0.42
CA GLU A 5 -7.34 9.07 -1.07
C GLU A 5 -7.43 7.65 -0.51
N LEU A 6 -8.20 7.42 0.57
CA LEU A 6 -8.28 6.11 1.23
C LEU A 6 -9.73 5.66 1.42
N ASP A 7 -10.03 4.48 0.89
CA ASP A 7 -11.22 3.70 1.26
C ASP A 7 -10.80 2.65 2.28
N GLU A 8 -11.42 2.59 3.48
CA GLU A 8 -11.00 1.69 4.56
C GLU A 8 -11.36 0.21 4.29
N GLY A 9 -12.36 -0.05 3.46
CA GLY A 9 -12.80 -1.41 3.12
C GLY A 9 -13.31 -2.24 4.31
N LEU A 10 -13.31 -3.56 4.13
CA LEU A 10 -13.68 -4.54 5.14
C LEU A 10 -12.49 -4.90 6.05
N PRO A 11 -12.74 -5.28 7.31
CA PRO A 11 -11.67 -5.64 8.23
C PRO A 11 -11.08 -7.03 7.90
N LEU A 12 -9.83 -7.28 8.32
CA LEU A 12 -9.06 -8.50 8.01
C LEU A 12 -9.76 -9.80 8.44
N GLU A 13 -10.61 -9.78 9.47
CA GLU A 13 -11.35 -10.96 9.94
C GLU A 13 -12.34 -11.50 8.90
N ARG A 14 -12.72 -10.68 7.92
CA ARG A 14 -13.61 -11.04 6.81
C ARG A 14 -12.89 -11.84 5.71
N ILE A 15 -11.57 -12.08 5.78
CA ILE A 15 -10.83 -12.89 4.79
C ILE A 15 -11.48 -14.26 4.57
N LYS A 16 -11.98 -14.87 5.64
CA LYS A 16 -12.64 -16.18 5.60
C LYS A 16 -13.96 -16.21 4.82
N ASP A 17 -14.54 -15.05 4.52
CA ASP A 17 -15.83 -14.93 3.84
C ASP A 17 -15.67 -14.91 2.31
N PHE A 18 -14.43 -14.81 1.80
CA PHE A 18 -14.12 -14.75 0.38
C PHE A 18 -13.35 -15.99 -0.09
N SER A 19 -13.54 -16.34 -1.36
CA SER A 19 -12.75 -17.37 -2.00
C SER A 19 -11.32 -16.89 -2.26
N LEU A 20 -10.40 -17.85 -2.42
CA LEU A 20 -9.02 -17.54 -2.78
C LEU A 20 -8.88 -16.84 -4.15
N GLU A 21 -9.81 -17.10 -5.07
CA GLU A 21 -9.87 -16.42 -6.37
C GLU A 21 -10.20 -14.93 -6.18
N GLU A 22 -11.22 -14.62 -5.38
CA GLU A 22 -11.62 -13.25 -5.05
C GLU A 22 -10.53 -12.50 -4.25
N LEU A 23 -9.92 -13.16 -3.26
CA LEU A 23 -8.85 -12.56 -2.44
C LEU A 23 -7.62 -12.18 -3.28
N LEU A 24 -7.24 -13.01 -4.25
CA LEU A 24 -6.15 -12.65 -5.17
C LEU A 24 -6.57 -11.52 -6.14
N GLY A 25 -7.84 -11.46 -6.52
CA GLY A 25 -8.39 -10.33 -7.25
C GLY A 25 -8.30 -9.02 -6.47
N MET A 26 -8.69 -9.03 -5.19
CA MET A 26 -8.54 -7.92 -4.26
C MET A 26 -7.07 -7.51 -4.09
N ALA A 27 -6.16 -8.48 -3.91
CA ALA A 27 -4.72 -8.22 -3.82
C ALA A 27 -4.20 -7.47 -5.05
N ILE A 28 -4.52 -7.97 -6.26
CA ILE A 28 -4.09 -7.33 -7.52
C ILE A 28 -4.68 -5.91 -7.63
N LYS A 29 -5.93 -5.70 -7.21
CA LYS A 29 -6.57 -4.37 -7.21
C LYS A 29 -5.84 -3.41 -6.26
N ALA A 30 -5.53 -3.86 -5.05
CA ALA A 30 -4.79 -3.09 -4.05
C ALA A 30 -3.41 -2.67 -4.57
N GLU A 31 -2.65 -3.59 -5.18
CA GLU A 31 -1.34 -3.29 -5.77
C GLU A 31 -1.42 -2.23 -6.88
N ILE A 32 -2.46 -2.30 -7.72
CA ILE A 32 -2.71 -1.30 -8.77
C ILE A 32 -3.02 0.07 -8.14
N GLY A 33 -3.85 0.09 -7.09
CA GLY A 33 -4.20 1.29 -6.33
C GLY A 33 -2.97 1.94 -5.71
N ALA A 34 -2.21 1.17 -4.92
CA ALA A 34 -0.98 1.60 -4.25
C ALA A 34 0.05 2.14 -5.25
N ARG A 35 0.29 1.42 -6.36
CA ARG A 35 1.16 1.89 -7.43
C ARG A 35 0.74 3.24 -8.00
N ARG A 36 -0.56 3.45 -8.24
CA ARG A 36 -1.08 4.72 -8.78
C ARG A 36 -1.01 5.83 -7.75
N PHE A 37 -1.35 5.53 -6.50
CA PHE A 37 -1.20 6.43 -5.36
C PHE A 37 0.25 6.93 -5.26
N TYR A 38 1.22 6.03 -5.16
CA TYR A 38 2.63 6.41 -5.02
C TYR A 38 3.14 7.22 -6.21
N LYS A 39 2.76 6.88 -7.44
CA LYS A 39 3.09 7.71 -8.62
C LYS A 39 2.55 9.13 -8.49
N SER A 40 1.26 9.27 -8.19
CA SER A 40 0.62 10.58 -8.07
C SER A 40 1.14 11.40 -6.87
N LEU A 41 1.56 10.72 -5.79
CA LEU A 41 2.19 11.35 -4.64
C LEU A 41 3.59 11.85 -4.99
N ALA A 42 4.41 11.02 -5.65
CA ALA A 42 5.75 11.39 -6.08
C ALA A 42 5.77 12.63 -7.01
N GLU A 43 4.78 12.75 -7.91
CA GLU A 43 4.62 13.91 -8.79
C GLU A 43 4.42 15.24 -8.03
N LYS A 44 3.93 15.17 -6.79
CA LYS A 44 3.63 16.34 -5.94
C LYS A 44 4.71 16.60 -4.88
N ILE A 45 5.76 15.79 -4.83
CA ILE A 45 6.86 15.93 -3.85
C ILE A 45 8.04 16.66 -4.50
N GLU A 46 8.38 17.82 -3.93
CA GLU A 46 9.53 18.62 -4.38
C GLU A 46 10.87 18.07 -3.86
N VAL A 47 10.86 17.54 -2.63
CA VAL A 47 12.05 17.01 -1.96
C VAL A 47 12.53 15.74 -2.68
N LYS A 48 13.61 15.86 -3.46
CA LYS A 48 14.13 14.78 -4.31
C LYS A 48 14.32 13.45 -3.56
N SER A 49 14.90 13.47 -2.37
CA SER A 49 15.16 12.25 -1.61
C SER A 49 13.88 11.50 -1.22
N LEU A 50 12.84 12.23 -0.84
CA LEU A 50 11.53 11.65 -0.54
C LEU A 50 10.86 11.15 -1.83
N ARG A 51 10.87 11.97 -2.89
CA ARG A 51 10.31 11.59 -4.20
C ARG A 51 10.91 10.29 -4.71
N ASP A 52 12.24 10.16 -4.69
CA ASP A 52 12.95 8.98 -5.18
C ASP A 52 12.53 7.70 -4.42
N LYS A 53 12.25 7.81 -3.11
CA LYS A 53 11.74 6.70 -2.27
C LYS A 53 10.31 6.33 -2.61
N ILE A 54 9.43 7.33 -2.78
CA ILE A 54 8.03 7.09 -3.17
C ILE A 54 7.94 6.49 -4.59
N GLU A 55 8.76 6.95 -5.53
CA GLU A 55 8.86 6.34 -6.85
C GLU A 55 9.38 4.90 -6.80
N TRP A 56 10.27 4.60 -5.84
CA TRP A 56 10.74 3.23 -5.62
C TRP A 56 9.62 2.31 -5.13
N LEU A 57 8.82 2.73 -4.13
CA LEU A 57 7.63 2.01 -3.69
C LEU A 57 6.68 1.72 -4.87
N ALA A 58 6.37 2.74 -5.68
CA ALA A 58 5.54 2.56 -6.88
C ALA A 58 6.07 1.52 -7.88
N ARG A 59 7.39 1.30 -7.93
CA ARG A 59 8.00 0.27 -8.77
C ARG A 59 7.91 -1.11 -8.13
N GLU A 60 8.05 -1.22 -6.81
CA GLU A 60 7.88 -2.48 -6.08
C GLU A 60 6.44 -3.00 -6.18
N GLU A 61 5.42 -2.15 -6.00
CA GLU A 61 4.00 -2.58 -6.15
C GLU A 61 3.70 -3.07 -7.57
N GLY A 62 4.35 -2.49 -8.57
CA GLY A 62 4.26 -2.98 -9.95
C GLY A 62 4.85 -4.39 -10.14
N LYS A 63 5.84 -4.78 -9.35
CA LYS A 63 6.39 -6.14 -9.33
C LYS A 63 5.47 -7.08 -8.56
N HIS A 64 4.91 -6.65 -7.43
CA HIS A 64 3.92 -7.41 -6.66
C HIS A 64 2.70 -7.75 -7.52
N GLU A 65 2.14 -6.76 -8.23
CA GLU A 65 1.06 -6.95 -9.22
C GLU A 65 1.41 -8.07 -10.22
N ALA A 66 2.61 -8.02 -10.80
CA ALA A 66 3.05 -9.00 -11.79
C ALA A 66 3.19 -10.42 -11.20
N LEU A 67 3.69 -10.53 -9.97
CA LEU A 67 3.81 -11.81 -9.25
C LEU A 67 2.43 -12.42 -8.95
N LEU A 68 1.49 -11.61 -8.46
CA LEU A 68 0.13 -12.04 -8.16
C LEU A 68 -0.62 -12.47 -9.42
N ARG A 69 -0.52 -11.71 -10.52
CA ARG A 69 -1.12 -12.11 -11.81
C ARG A 69 -0.57 -13.43 -12.32
N LYS A 70 0.75 -13.65 -12.18
CA LYS A 70 1.37 -14.92 -12.54
C LYS A 70 0.85 -16.06 -11.67
N MET A 71 0.74 -15.85 -10.36
CA MET A 71 0.17 -16.84 -9.44
C MET A 71 -1.29 -17.15 -9.77
N TYR A 72 -2.12 -16.13 -10.00
CA TYR A 72 -3.52 -16.28 -10.38
C TYR A 72 -3.66 -17.13 -11.64
N LYS A 73 -2.93 -16.81 -12.72
CA LYS A 73 -2.95 -17.57 -13.97
C LYS A 73 -2.56 -19.04 -13.78
N ASN A 74 -1.61 -19.32 -12.90
CA ASN A 74 -1.18 -20.68 -12.59
C ASN A 74 -2.20 -21.45 -11.74
N MET A 75 -2.98 -20.76 -10.92
CA MET A 75 -4.00 -21.36 -10.04
C MET A 75 -5.33 -21.56 -10.74
N PHE A 76 -5.69 -20.64 -11.62
CA PHE A 76 -6.98 -20.58 -12.31
C PHE A 76 -6.76 -20.49 -13.83
N PRO A 77 -6.16 -21.53 -14.45
CA PRO A 77 -5.83 -21.48 -15.87
C PRO A 77 -7.08 -21.31 -16.74
N GLY A 78 -7.02 -20.34 -17.66
CA GLY A 78 -8.12 -20.02 -18.57
C GLY A 78 -9.23 -19.14 -17.97
N LYS A 79 -9.08 -18.70 -16.71
CA LYS A 79 -9.97 -17.70 -16.11
C LYS A 79 -9.33 -16.32 -16.13
N GLU A 80 -10.15 -15.32 -16.40
CA GLU A 80 -9.79 -13.91 -16.19
C GLU A 80 -9.82 -13.56 -14.70
N VAL A 81 -9.11 -12.50 -14.32
CA VAL A 81 -9.11 -12.00 -12.93
C VAL A 81 -10.48 -11.43 -12.61
N VAL A 82 -11.11 -11.93 -11.56
CA VAL A 82 -12.33 -11.35 -11.00
C VAL A 82 -11.92 -10.28 -10.00
N PHE A 83 -12.49 -9.07 -10.13
CA PHE A 83 -12.30 -7.98 -9.18
C PHE A 83 -13.61 -7.75 -8.42
N PRO A 84 -13.71 -8.20 -7.15
CA PRO A 84 -14.87 -7.94 -6.33
C PRO A 84 -15.09 -6.44 -6.11
N GLU A 85 -16.34 -6.03 -5.87
CA GLU A 85 -16.64 -4.65 -5.46
C GLU A 85 -16.09 -4.37 -4.05
N GLU A 86 -16.26 -5.32 -3.14
CA GLU A 86 -15.67 -5.29 -1.80
C GLU A 86 -14.15 -5.48 -1.84
N HIS A 87 -13.45 -4.89 -0.87
CA HIS A 87 -12.02 -5.14 -0.65
C HIS A 87 -11.75 -5.26 0.85
N ILE A 88 -10.69 -6.01 1.20
CA ILE A 88 -10.23 -6.15 2.58
C ILE A 88 -9.06 -5.22 2.82
N GLY A 89 -9.12 -4.47 3.92
CA GLY A 89 -8.16 -3.43 4.22
C GLY A 89 -8.31 -2.23 3.30
N PRO A 90 -7.45 -1.22 3.49
CA PRO A 90 -7.60 0.04 2.81
C PRO A 90 -7.19 -0.05 1.33
N GLU A 91 -7.99 0.55 0.46
CA GLU A 91 -7.64 0.77 -0.94
C GLU A 91 -7.16 2.21 -1.12
N LEU A 92 -5.91 2.36 -1.57
CA LEU A 92 -5.32 3.66 -1.89
C LEU A 92 -5.73 4.10 -3.30
N THR A 93 -6.12 5.36 -3.42
CA THR A 93 -6.51 5.97 -4.70
C THR A 93 -5.56 7.13 -5.07
N PRO A 94 -5.46 7.50 -6.36
CA PRO A 94 -4.54 8.55 -6.78
C PRO A 94 -4.78 9.88 -6.04
N VAL A 95 -3.69 10.53 -5.62
CA VAL A 95 -3.71 11.85 -5.00
C VAL A 95 -4.11 12.88 -6.07
N ALA A 96 -5.39 13.25 -6.11
CA ALA A 96 -5.89 14.23 -7.07
C ALA A 96 -5.77 15.67 -6.55
N ARG A 97 -5.88 15.87 -5.23
CA ARG A 97 -5.86 17.20 -4.61
C ARG A 97 -4.48 17.87 -4.69
N GLU A 98 -4.48 19.19 -4.55
CA GLU A 98 -3.25 19.96 -4.33
C GLU A 98 -2.76 19.76 -2.89
N LEU A 99 -1.45 19.66 -2.71
CA LEU A 99 -0.82 19.61 -1.39
C LEU A 99 -0.40 21.04 -1.01
N ARG A 100 -0.95 21.56 0.07
CA ARG A 100 -0.78 22.95 0.50
C ARG A 100 0.38 23.14 1.48
N GLY A 101 0.89 22.04 2.03
CA GLY A 101 2.02 22.05 2.95
C GLY A 101 2.46 20.67 3.36
N VAL A 102 3.48 20.61 4.22
CA VAL A 102 4.06 19.36 4.70
C VAL A 102 3.07 18.50 5.48
N GLN A 103 2.09 19.11 6.15
CA GLN A 103 1.06 18.40 6.90
C GLN A 103 0.23 17.48 6.01
N ASP A 104 -0.04 17.88 4.76
CA ASP A 104 -0.73 17.03 3.80
C ASP A 104 0.09 15.80 3.43
N ILE A 105 1.41 15.97 3.27
CA ILE A 105 2.34 14.87 2.97
C ILE A 105 2.42 13.92 4.17
N ILE A 106 2.56 14.46 5.39
CA ILE A 106 2.61 13.69 6.63
C ILE A 106 1.35 12.84 6.79
N GLU A 107 0.17 13.41 6.52
CA GLU A 107 -1.09 12.67 6.54
C GLU A 107 -1.10 11.53 5.52
N LEU A 108 -0.73 11.80 4.26
CA LEU A 108 -0.72 10.79 3.21
C LEU A 108 0.29 9.66 3.50
N ILE A 109 1.47 9.97 4.02
CA ILE A 109 2.47 8.96 4.42
C ILE A 109 1.95 8.13 5.59
N ARG A 110 1.30 8.73 6.59
CA ARG A 110 0.68 8.00 7.72
C ARG A 110 -0.34 6.97 7.23
N TRP A 111 -1.17 7.35 6.25
CA TRP A 111 -2.18 6.46 5.69
C TRP A 111 -1.58 5.39 4.77
N ALA A 112 -0.56 5.73 4.01
CA ALA A 112 0.23 4.75 3.25
C ALA A 112 0.84 3.70 4.20
N MET A 113 1.46 4.11 5.31
CA MET A 113 1.96 3.17 6.34
C MET A 113 0.86 2.24 6.83
N LYS A 114 -0.34 2.78 7.09
CA LYS A 114 -1.45 1.94 7.56
C LYS A 114 -1.88 0.93 6.50
N ALA A 115 -1.86 1.33 5.23
CA ALA A 115 -2.15 0.43 4.12
C ALA A 115 -1.11 -0.69 4.00
N GLU A 116 0.18 -0.36 4.05
CA GLU A 116 1.27 -1.35 4.02
C GLU A 116 1.19 -2.36 5.18
N GLU A 117 0.90 -1.87 6.40
CA GLU A 117 0.72 -2.74 7.57
C GLU A 117 -0.44 -3.73 7.36
N ILE A 118 -1.57 -3.26 6.84
CA ILE A 118 -2.73 -4.11 6.60
C ILE A 118 -2.48 -5.08 5.44
N ALA A 119 -1.82 -4.63 4.37
CA ALA A 119 -1.44 -5.47 3.24
C ALA A 119 -0.52 -6.63 3.68
N ALA A 120 0.44 -6.36 4.56
CA ALA A 120 1.29 -7.40 5.15
C ALA A 120 0.46 -8.50 5.82
N HIS A 121 -0.48 -8.11 6.70
CA HIS A 121 -1.35 -9.06 7.38
C HIS A 121 -2.36 -9.74 6.45
N PHE A 122 -2.79 -9.07 5.40
CA PHE A 122 -3.64 -9.65 4.37
C PHE A 122 -2.93 -10.81 3.66
N TYR A 123 -1.66 -10.62 3.27
CA TYR A 123 -0.84 -11.69 2.69
C TYR A 123 -0.56 -12.84 3.67
N GLU A 124 -0.32 -12.55 4.95
CA GLU A 124 -0.25 -13.60 6.00
C GLU A 124 -1.56 -14.38 6.13
N GLY A 125 -2.71 -13.74 5.91
CA GLY A 125 -4.02 -14.37 5.84
C GLY A 125 -4.13 -15.33 4.66
N ILE A 126 -3.78 -14.88 3.44
CA ILE A 126 -3.81 -15.71 2.23
C ILE A 126 -2.81 -16.86 2.33
N GLU A 127 -1.64 -16.67 2.95
CA GLU A 127 -0.65 -17.74 3.18
C GLU A 127 -1.28 -18.98 3.86
N LYS A 128 -2.21 -18.76 4.80
CA LYS A 128 -2.90 -19.84 5.52
C LYS A 128 -3.91 -20.60 4.66
N MET A 129 -4.34 -20.02 3.55
CA MET A 129 -5.37 -20.58 2.65
C MET A 129 -4.76 -21.29 1.43
N VAL A 130 -3.52 -20.98 1.06
CA VAL A 130 -2.87 -21.58 -0.12
C VAL A 130 -2.31 -22.97 0.20
N GLY A 131 -2.55 -23.93 -0.70
CA GLY A 131 -2.28 -25.35 -0.46
C GLY A 131 -0.84 -25.84 -0.68
N THR A 132 0.02 -25.11 -1.41
CA THR A 132 1.37 -25.57 -1.77
C THR A 132 2.46 -24.70 -1.15
N ASP A 133 3.62 -25.29 -0.84
CA ASP A 133 4.73 -24.59 -0.19
C ASP A 133 5.26 -23.42 -1.03
N ASP A 134 5.33 -23.57 -2.36
CA ASP A 134 5.77 -22.47 -3.24
C ASP A 134 4.84 -21.26 -3.17
N ARG A 135 3.52 -21.49 -3.06
CA ARG A 135 2.53 -20.41 -2.93
C ARG A 135 2.60 -19.77 -1.55
N LYS A 136 2.79 -20.56 -0.50
CA LYS A 136 3.02 -20.04 0.86
C LYS A 136 4.26 -19.15 0.91
N ARG A 137 5.36 -19.58 0.30
CA ARG A 137 6.60 -18.79 0.19
C ARG A 137 6.37 -17.47 -0.53
N LEU A 138 5.58 -17.46 -1.60
CA LEU A 138 5.26 -16.22 -2.32
C LEU A 138 4.41 -15.26 -1.45
N MET A 139 3.38 -15.74 -0.76
CA MET A 139 2.59 -14.90 0.15
C MET A 139 3.41 -14.35 1.30
N ARG A 140 4.28 -15.17 1.90
CA ARG A 140 5.21 -14.72 2.94
C ARG A 140 6.18 -13.67 2.43
N TYR A 141 6.73 -13.88 1.23
CA TYR A 141 7.60 -12.91 0.58
C TYR A 141 6.90 -11.56 0.40
N LEU A 142 5.67 -11.53 -0.12
CA LEU A 142 4.90 -10.29 -0.25
C LEU A 142 4.65 -9.63 1.12
N SER A 143 4.20 -10.40 2.11
CA SER A 143 4.04 -9.92 3.49
C SER A 143 5.31 -9.25 4.04
N ASP A 144 6.47 -9.87 3.83
CA ASP A 144 7.75 -9.35 4.32
C ASP A 144 8.19 -8.09 3.55
N MET A 145 7.86 -7.98 2.26
CA MET A 145 8.07 -6.77 1.47
C MET A 145 7.21 -5.61 1.98
N GLU A 146 5.91 -5.82 2.23
CA GLU A 146 5.03 -4.76 2.74
C GLU A 146 5.44 -4.29 4.14
N LYS A 147 5.94 -5.20 5.00
CA LYS A 147 6.55 -4.79 6.28
C LYS A 147 7.77 -3.88 6.05
N GLY A 148 8.58 -4.19 5.05
CA GLY A 148 9.71 -3.34 4.63
C GLY A 148 9.26 -1.97 4.13
N HIS A 149 8.19 -1.91 3.34
CA HIS A 149 7.58 -0.66 2.88
C HIS A 149 7.05 0.16 4.06
N TYR A 150 6.35 -0.46 5.00
CA TYR A 150 5.90 0.18 6.25
C TYR A 150 7.06 0.84 7.01
N TYR A 151 8.17 0.13 7.24
CA TYR A 151 9.32 0.70 7.95
C TYR A 151 10.00 1.82 7.16
N THR A 152 10.03 1.72 5.83
CA THR A 152 10.56 2.77 4.95
C THR A 152 9.72 4.04 5.08
N LEU A 153 8.39 3.93 4.98
CA LEU A 153 7.47 5.05 5.14
C LEU A 153 7.51 5.64 6.55
N ARG A 154 7.63 4.79 7.57
CA ARG A 154 7.75 5.22 8.96
C ARG A 154 8.97 6.10 9.18
N ALA A 155 10.11 5.74 8.60
CA ALA A 155 11.31 6.56 8.69
C ALA A 155 11.11 7.95 8.04
N GLU A 156 10.45 8.01 6.88
CA GLU A 156 10.12 9.30 6.27
C GLU A 156 9.12 10.11 7.08
N TYR A 157 8.12 9.45 7.67
CA TYR A 157 7.13 10.07 8.53
C TYR A 157 7.78 10.74 9.74
N GLU A 158 8.68 10.03 10.43
CA GLU A 158 9.42 10.55 11.60
C GLU A 158 10.28 11.77 11.20
N LEU A 159 10.97 11.72 10.05
CA LEU A 159 11.76 12.85 9.54
C LEU A 159 10.90 14.07 9.18
N LEU A 160 9.71 13.85 8.59
CA LEU A 160 8.79 14.94 8.24
C LEU A 160 8.21 15.62 9.48
N LEU A 161 7.88 14.85 10.51
CA LEU A 161 7.41 15.40 11.80
C LEU A 161 8.47 16.26 12.47
N ASP A 162 9.72 15.78 12.50
CA ASP A 162 10.83 16.55 13.05
C ASP A 162 10.99 17.87 12.29
N TRP A 163 11.00 17.83 10.95
CA TRP A 163 11.13 19.03 10.12
C TRP A 163 9.99 20.03 10.33
N GLU A 164 8.75 19.55 10.43
CA GLU A 164 7.58 20.38 10.73
C GLU A 164 7.74 21.08 12.09
N MET A 165 8.12 20.34 13.13
CA MET A 165 8.33 20.88 14.47
C MET A 165 9.45 21.93 14.48
N TYR A 166 10.58 21.66 13.83
CA TYR A 166 11.68 22.63 13.70
C TYR A 166 11.23 23.90 12.98
N SER A 167 10.48 23.78 11.87
CA SER A 167 9.96 24.93 11.14
C SER A 167 9.04 25.79 12.02
N GLN A 168 8.12 25.18 12.76
CA GLN A 168 7.24 25.89 13.69
C GLN A 168 8.03 26.64 14.77
N MET A 169 9.04 26.01 15.38
CA MET A 169 9.88 26.66 16.40
C MET A 169 10.66 27.87 15.84
N MET A 170 11.15 27.78 14.60
CA MET A 170 11.90 28.87 13.95
C MET A 170 11.00 30.03 13.51
N HIS A 171 9.73 29.78 13.19
CA HIS A 171 8.73 30.81 12.90
C HIS A 171 8.12 31.46 14.15
N VAL A 172 8.39 30.91 15.34
CA VAL A 172 7.95 31.43 16.65
C VAL A 172 9.11 32.10 17.42
N GLY A 173 10.22 32.42 16.73
CA GLY A 173 11.30 33.26 17.27
C GLY A 173 10.88 34.73 17.45
N PRO A 174 11.48 35.47 18.41
CA PRO A 174 10.89 36.59 19.16
C PRO A 174 10.46 37.81 18.33
#